data_AF-A0A1E5IFW5-F1
#
_entry.id   AF-A0A1E5IFW5-F1
#
_cell.length_a   1.000
_cell.length_b   1.000
_cell.length_c   1.000
_cell.angle_alpha   90.00
_cell.angle_beta   90.00
_cell.angle_gamma   90.00
#
_symmetry.space_group_name_H-M   'P 1'
#
loop_
_entity.id
_entity.type
_entity.pdbx_description
1 polymer ?
#
loop_
_entity_poly.entity_id
_entity_poly.type
_entity_poly.pdbx_seq_one_letter_code
_entity_poly.pdbx_strand_id
1 'polypeptide(L)' 'MNKQKFLDILKSRVLIMDGATGTELQKKKYLEGVEIPEEINIKFPERIAEIYSSYINAGSDIVLANTFGANSIR' A
#
# COMPACT_ATOMS: atom_id res chain seq x y z
N MET A 1 -14.14 -9.03 -2.41
CA MET A 1 -15.24 -8.09 -2.76
C MET A 1 -15.40 -8.07 -4.28
N ASN A 2 -16.60 -7.91 -4.82
CA ASN A 2 -16.82 -7.78 -6.27
C ASN A 2 -17.15 -6.33 -6.65
N LYS A 3 -17.19 -6.03 -7.95
CA LYS A 3 -17.45 -4.67 -8.48
C LYS A 3 -18.74 -4.07 -7.94
N GLN A 4 -19.84 -4.84 -7.91
CA GLN A 4 -21.14 -4.33 -7.48
C GLN A 4 -21.10 -3.88 -6.03
N LYS A 5 -20.56 -4.73 -5.12
CA LYS A 5 -20.41 -4.38 -3.70
C LYS A 5 -19.56 -3.13 -3.50
N PHE A 6 -18.47 -2.96 -4.26
CA PHE A 6 -17.64 -1.77 -4.18
C PHE A 6 -18.39 -0.50 -4.59
N LEU A 7 -19.12 -0.55 -5.70
CA LEU A 7 -19.93 0.58 -6.18
C LEU A 7 -21.05 0.95 -5.20
N ASP A 8 -21.64 -0.04 -4.54
CA ASP A 8 -22.68 0.22 -3.53
C ASP A 8 -22.11 0.96 -2.32
N ILE A 9 -20.90 0.61 -1.87
CA ILE A 9 -20.19 1.33 -0.80
C ILE A 9 -19.93 2.79 -1.20
N LEU A 10 -19.42 3.02 -2.42
CA LEU A 10 -19.10 4.36 -2.92
C LEU A 10 -20.33 5.29 -3.00
N LYS A 11 -21.53 4.73 -3.20
CA LYS A 11 -22.79 5.50 -3.16
C LYS A 11 -23.22 5.87 -1.73
N SER A 12 -22.83 5.05 -0.75
CA SER A 12 -23.24 5.21 0.65
C SER A 12 -22.37 6.17 1.45
N ARG A 13 -21.08 6.29 1.11
CA ARG A 13 -20.14 7.17 1.80
C ARG A 13 -18.88 7.42 0.97
N VAL A 14 -18.16 8.48 1.32
CA VAL A 14 -16.80 8.72 0.83
C VAL A 14 -15.84 7.69 1.46
N LEU A 15 -14.91 7.19 0.65
CA LEU A 15 -13.82 6.31 1.08
C LEU A 15 -12.51 7.09 1.09
N ILE A 16 -11.67 6.82 2.09
CA ILE A 16 -10.35 7.42 2.22
C ILE A 16 -9.28 6.42 1.77
N MET A 17 -8.41 6.85 0.86
CA MET A 17 -7.26 6.06 0.43
C MET A 17 -6.05 6.27 1.35
N ASP A 18 -5.06 5.40 1.22
CA ASP A 18 -3.79 5.49 1.94
C ASP A 18 -2.87 6.60 1.43
N GLY A 19 -1.75 6.77 2.13
CA GLY A 19 -0.70 7.71 1.76
C GLY A 19 0.38 7.12 0.86
N ALA A 20 1.47 7.88 0.68
CA ALA A 20 2.59 7.47 -0.16
C ALA A 20 3.48 6.40 0.50
N THR A 21 3.31 5.13 0.09
CA THR A 21 4.12 4.00 0.56
C THR A 21 5.63 4.22 0.33
N GLY A 22 6.04 4.68 -0.86
CA GLY A 22 7.47 4.93 -1.16
C GLY A 22 8.13 5.97 -0.25
N THR A 23 7.39 7.01 0.13
CA THR A 23 7.87 8.03 1.07
C THR A 23 8.03 7.47 2.48
N GLU A 24 7.11 6.64 2.94
CA GLU A 24 7.21 5.99 4.26
C GLU A 24 8.35 4.98 4.31
N LEU A 25 8.58 4.23 3.24
CA LEU A 25 9.74 3.35 3.10
C LEU A 25 11.06 4.10 3.25
N GLN A 26 11.19 5.29 2.62
CA GLN A 26 12.37 6.14 2.76
C GLN A 26 12.53 6.66 4.20
N LYS A 27 11.47 7.22 4.79
CA LYS A 27 11.50 7.77 6.16
C LYS A 27 11.92 6.73 7.20
N LYS A 28 11.46 5.49 7.04
CA LYS A 28 11.77 4.37 7.93
C LYS A 28 13.09 3.66 7.61
N LYS A 29 13.82 4.10 6.57
CA LYS A 29 15.05 3.48 6.05
C LYS A 29 14.86 2.02 5.62
N TYR A 30 13.66 1.67 5.19
CA TYR A 30 13.30 0.30 4.79
C TYR A 30 13.80 -0.09 3.40
N LEU A 31 14.38 0.86 2.66
CA LEU A 31 15.04 0.63 1.38
C LEU A 31 16.51 0.23 1.53
N GLU A 32 17.09 0.22 2.73
CA GLU A 32 18.48 -0.22 2.91
C GLU A 32 18.63 -1.70 2.52
N GLY A 33 19.54 -1.99 1.58
CA GLY A 33 19.75 -3.33 1.03
C GLY A 33 18.70 -3.80 0.02
N VAL A 34 17.87 -2.88 -0.48
CA VAL A 34 16.80 -3.13 -1.44
C VAL A 34 16.95 -2.17 -2.62
N GLU A 35 16.96 -2.68 -3.86
CA GLU A 35 17.14 -1.85 -5.06
C GLU A 35 15.82 -1.20 -5.52
N ILE A 36 14.72 -1.94 -5.45
CA ILE A 36 13.38 -1.48 -5.83
C ILE A 36 12.36 -1.71 -4.69
N PRO A 37 11.40 -0.80 -4.45
CA PRO A 37 10.44 -0.92 -3.36
C PRO A 37 9.64 -2.24 -3.34
N GLU A 38 9.32 -2.78 -4.51
CA GLU A 38 8.52 -4.00 -4.68
C GLU A 38 9.22 -5.26 -4.13
N GLU A 39 10.55 -5.28 -4.05
CA GLU A 39 11.30 -6.40 -3.46
C GLU A 39 10.99 -6.61 -1.98
N ILE A 40 10.58 -5.54 -1.28
CA ILE A 40 10.21 -5.60 0.14
C ILE A 40 9.05 -6.56 0.35
N ASN A 41 8.15 -6.72 -0.63
CA ASN A 41 7.05 -7.66 -0.56
C ASN A 41 7.52 -9.12 -0.33
N ILE A 42 8.74 -9.45 -0.77
CA ILE A 42 9.30 -10.80 -0.68
C ILE A 42 10.37 -10.87 0.42
N LYS A 43 11.32 -9.93 0.43
CA LYS A 43 12.47 -9.97 1.34
C LYS A 43 12.09 -9.60 2.78
N PHE A 44 11.17 -8.65 2.95
CA PHE A 44 10.85 -8.03 4.23
C PHE A 44 9.34 -7.67 4.33
N PRO A 45 8.41 -8.62 4.14
CA PRO A 45 6.98 -8.35 4.06
C PRO A 45 6.41 -7.64 5.30
N GLU A 46 7.04 -7.83 6.46
CA GLU A 46 6.69 -7.17 7.70
C GLU A 46 6.78 -5.63 7.62
N ARG A 47 7.71 -5.11 6.82
CA ARG A 47 7.90 -3.66 6.62
C ARG A 47 6.72 -3.03 5.89
N ILE A 48 6.15 -3.74 4.91
CA ILE A 48 4.93 -3.30 4.21
C ILE A 48 3.70 -3.44 5.11
N ALA A 49 3.60 -4.55 5.85
CA ALA A 49 2.52 -4.75 6.81
C ALA A 49 2.47 -3.64 7.87
N GLU A 50 3.63 -3.17 8.35
CA GLU A 50 3.71 -2.04 9.29
C GLU A 50 3.17 -0.74 8.66
N ILE A 51 3.57 -0.43 7.42
CA ILE A 51 3.10 0.78 6.71
C ILE A 51 1.58 0.71 6.50
N TYR A 52 1.06 -0.41 6.02
CA TYR A 52 -0.39 -0.58 5.84
C TYR A 52 -1.15 -0.51 7.15
N SER A 53 -0.62 -1.09 8.22
CA SER A 53 -1.22 -0.99 9.55
C SER A 53 -1.30 0.47 10.01
N SER A 54 -0.27 1.28 9.71
CA SER A 54 -0.28 2.71 10.06
C SER A 54 -1.35 3.49 9.31
N TYR A 55 -1.57 3.21 8.02
CA TYR A 55 -2.64 3.83 7.23
C TYR A 55 -4.03 3.39 7.67
N ILE A 56 -4.23 2.09 7.93
CA ILE A 56 -5.49 1.56 8.45
C ILE A 56 -5.83 2.20 9.80
N ASN A 57 -4.84 2.29 10.70
CA ASN A 57 -5.03 2.93 12.02
C ASN A 57 -5.31 4.43 11.91
N ALA A 58 -4.82 5.10 10.86
CA ALA A 58 -5.13 6.50 10.56
C ALA A 58 -6.51 6.71 9.91
N GLY A 59 -7.22 5.62 9.57
CA GLY A 59 -8.59 5.66 9.04
C GLY A 59 -8.70 5.41 7.53
N SER A 60 -7.67 4.91 6.86
CA SER A 60 -7.77 4.52 5.45
C SER A 60 -8.72 3.33 5.27
N ASP A 61 -9.66 3.47 4.34
CA ASP A 61 -10.57 2.42 3.90
C ASP A 61 -9.96 1.52 2.82
N ILE A 62 -9.00 2.07 2.07
CA ILE A 62 -8.36 1.43 0.93
C ILE A 62 -6.85 1.59 1.07
N VAL A 63 -6.12 0.49 0.89
CA VAL A 63 -4.66 0.49 0.72
C VAL A 63 -4.29 0.09 -0.69
N LEU A 64 -3.23 0.69 -1.22
CA LEU A 64 -2.66 0.35 -2.53
C LEU A 64 -1.53 -0.66 -2.36
N ALA A 65 -1.62 -1.76 -3.11
CA ALA A 65 -0.56 -2.76 -3.14
C ALA A 65 0.78 -2.12 -3.55
N ASN A 66 1.87 -2.54 -2.90
CA ASN A 66 3.23 -2.08 -3.16
C ASN A 66 3.74 -2.71 -4.46
N THR A 67 3.10 -2.35 -5.57
CA THR A 67 3.26 -2.98 -6.89
C THR A 67 3.27 -1.94 -8.00
N PHE A 68 3.69 -0.70 -7.71
CA PHE A 68 3.65 0.41 -8.67
C PHE A 68 4.54 0.13 -9.90
N GLY A 69 5.71 -0.46 -9.68
CA GLY A 69 6.64 -0.92 -10.71
C GLY A 69 6.55 -2.40 -11.05
N ALA A 70 5.65 -3.19 -10.44
CA ALA A 70 5.59 -4.64 -10.61
C ALA A 70 4.93 -5.06 -11.94
N ASN A 71 5.64 -4.81 -13.05
CA ASN A 71 5.22 -5.22 -14.40
C ASN A 71 6.46 -5.61 -15.22
N SER A 72 6.27 -6.30 -16.34
CA SER A 72 7.37 -6.86 -17.14
C SER A 72 8.21 -5.85 -17.93
N ILE A 73 7.78 -4.58 -18.00
CA ILE A 73 8.45 -3.53 -18.80
C ILE A 73 9.40 -2.71 -17.93
N ARG A 74 9.19 -2.74 -16.62
CA ARG A 74 9.89 -1.90 -15.67
C ARG A 74 10.88 -2.68 -14.83
#